data_AF-A0A1J5WFK6-F1
#
_entry.id   AF-A0A1J5WFK6-F1
#
_cell.length_a   1.000
_cell.length_b   1.000
_cell.length_c   1.000
_cell.angle_alpha   90.00
_cell.angle_beta   90.00
_cell.angle_gamma   90.00
#
_symmetry.space_group_name_H-M   'P 1'
#
loop_
_entity.id
_entity.type
_entity.pdbx_description
1 polymer ?
#
loop_
_entity_poly.entity_id
_entity_poly.type
_entity_poly.pdbx_seq_one_letter_code
_entity_poly.pdbx_strand_id
1 'polypeptide(L)'
;AILGENNSIQLGKVRKLELKLFAISILPKLKLHEENEMEELHLSSDKEEHVSEAILIKNNSICLGKVKNLELKLFAINILPKLKLHEENEMEELHLSSDKEEYVSEAILGENNSIQLGKVRKLELKLFAISILPKLK
;
A
#
# COMPACT_ATOMS: atom_id res chain seq x y z
N ALA A 1 20.84 5.62 -8.46
CA ALA A 1 19.87 4.52 -8.61
C ALA A 1 19.45 4.46 -10.07
N ILE A 2 19.52 3.29 -10.70
CA ILE A 2 18.97 3.08 -12.05
C ILE A 2 17.45 2.93 -11.85
N LEU A 3 16.71 4.02 -12.04
CA LEU A 3 15.24 4.03 -11.95
C LEU A 3 14.69 3.28 -13.17
N GLY A 4 14.35 2.01 -12.99
CA GLY A 4 13.52 1.30 -13.97
C GLY A 4 12.16 1.98 -14.10
N GLU A 5 11.57 1.94 -15.29
CA GLU A 5 10.27 2.57 -15.54
C GLU A 5 9.16 1.92 -14.71
N ASN A 6 8.23 2.74 -14.16
CA ASN A 6 7.03 2.24 -13.51
C ASN A 6 6.17 1.44 -14.51
N ASN A 7 5.43 0.45 -14.02
CA ASN A 7 4.60 -0.44 -14.85
C ASN A 7 5.36 -1.26 -15.93
N SER A 8 6.68 -1.46 -15.75
CA SER A 8 7.52 -2.23 -16.68
C SER A 8 7.34 -3.75 -16.61
N ILE A 9 6.78 -4.27 -15.51
CA ILE A 9 6.58 -5.70 -15.27
C ILE A 9 5.09 -6.01 -15.36
N GLN A 10 4.68 -6.66 -16.45
CA GLN A 10 3.29 -7.08 -16.64
C GLN A 10 3.03 -8.41 -15.93
N LEU A 11 2.02 -8.44 -15.08
CA LEU A 11 1.51 -9.64 -14.46
C LEU A 11 0.05 -9.86 -14.88
N GLY A 12 -0.37 -11.11 -14.91
CA GLY A 12 -1.78 -11.46 -15.07
C GLY A 12 -2.59 -11.14 -13.81
N LYS A 13 -3.55 -12.01 -13.49
CA LYS A 13 -4.29 -11.94 -12.23
C LYS A 13 -3.43 -12.53 -11.11
N VAL A 14 -3.23 -11.77 -10.04
CA VAL A 14 -2.44 -12.14 -8.87
C VAL A 14 -3.38 -12.32 -7.68
N ARG A 15 -3.48 -13.56 -7.21
CA ARG A 15 -4.33 -13.90 -6.07
C ARG A 15 -3.77 -13.40 -4.75
N LYS A 16 -2.46 -13.54 -4.53
CA LYS A 16 -1.76 -13.10 -3.32
C LYS A 16 -0.42 -12.46 -3.69
N LEU A 17 -0.12 -11.31 -3.12
CA LEU A 17 1.15 -10.61 -3.28
C LEU A 17 1.74 -10.30 -1.89
N GLU A 18 2.92 -10.83 -1.62
CA GLU A 18 3.67 -10.58 -0.39
C GLU A 18 5.05 -10.04 -0.74
N LEU A 19 5.34 -8.80 -0.30
CA LEU A 19 6.64 -8.17 -0.51
C LEU A 19 7.20 -7.71 0.84
N LYS A 20 8.41 -8.16 1.15
CA LYS A 20 9.09 -7.83 2.40
C LYS A 20 10.44 -7.19 2.12
N LEU A 21 10.86 -6.31 3.03
CA LEU A 21 12.16 -5.66 2.97
C LEU A 21 12.38 -5.01 1.58
N PHE A 22 13.56 -5.15 0.99
CA PHE A 22 13.93 -4.59 -0.30
C PHE A 22 13.00 -4.96 -1.47
N ALA A 23 12.25 -6.07 -1.37
CA ALA A 23 11.32 -6.49 -2.44
C ALA A 23 10.17 -5.49 -2.64
N ILE A 24 9.87 -4.66 -1.65
CA ILE A 24 8.82 -3.64 -1.79
C ILE A 24 9.15 -2.64 -2.92
N SER A 25 10.42 -2.41 -3.23
CA SER A 25 10.87 -1.54 -4.33
C SER A 25 10.38 -1.98 -5.72
N ILE A 26 9.95 -3.23 -5.89
CA ILE A 26 9.39 -3.69 -7.17
C ILE A 26 7.92 -3.29 -7.35
N LEU A 27 7.21 -2.93 -6.27
CA LEU A 27 5.78 -2.67 -6.32
C LEU A 27 5.37 -1.60 -7.36
N PRO A 28 6.06 -0.46 -7.51
CA PRO A 28 5.74 0.54 -8.55
C PRO A 28 5.98 0.06 -9.99
N LYS A 29 6.77 -1.00 -10.16
CA LYS A 29 7.13 -1.57 -11.46
C LYS A 29 6.09 -2.60 -11.91
N LEU A 30 5.25 -3.10 -11.00
CA LEU A 30 4.21 -4.06 -11.31
C LEU A 30 3.00 -3.40 -11.98
N LYS A 31 2.57 -3.98 -13.09
CA LYS A 31 1.29 -3.69 -13.74
C LYS A 31 0.45 -4.97 -13.73
N LEU A 32 -0.59 -4.99 -12.91
CA LEU A 32 -1.54 -6.10 -12.85
C LEU A 32 -2.58 -5.98 -13.97
N HIS A 33 -3.27 -7.09 -14.26
CA HIS A 33 -4.42 -7.11 -15.16
C HIS A 33 -5.52 -6.14 -14.67
N GLU A 34 -6.26 -5.50 -15.59
CA GLU A 34 -7.28 -4.50 -15.25
C GLU A 34 -8.38 -5.06 -14.34
N GLU A 35 -8.79 -6.31 -14.60
CA GLU A 35 -9.72 -7.09 -13.77
C GLU A 35 -9.04 -7.87 -12.63
N ASN A 36 -7.94 -7.37 -12.06
CA ASN A 36 -7.29 -8.07 -10.95
C ASN A 36 -8.17 -8.03 -9.69
N GLU A 37 -8.44 -9.21 -9.13
CA GLU A 37 -9.10 -9.38 -7.84
C GLU A 37 -8.16 -10.17 -6.91
N MET A 38 -7.50 -9.46 -6.01
CA MET A 38 -6.50 -9.99 -5.09
C MET A 38 -7.14 -10.35 -3.76
N GLU A 39 -6.86 -11.54 -3.24
CA GLU A 39 -7.29 -11.96 -1.91
C GLU A 39 -6.45 -11.31 -0.81
N GLU A 40 -5.15 -11.14 -1.04
CA GLU A 40 -4.22 -10.65 -0.01
C GLU A 40 -3.06 -9.84 -0.60
N LEU A 41 -2.86 -8.64 -0.08
CA LEU A 41 -1.63 -7.85 -0.22
C LEU A 41 -0.98 -7.68 1.14
N HIS A 42 0.25 -8.18 1.32
CA HIS A 42 1.04 -8.02 2.54
C HIS A 42 2.37 -7.33 2.25
N LEU A 43 2.59 -6.17 2.87
CA LEU A 43 3.84 -5.41 2.78
C LEU A 43 4.44 -5.17 4.17
N SER A 44 5.73 -5.43 4.36
CA SER A 44 6.41 -5.22 5.64
C SER A 44 7.88 -4.84 5.47
N SER A 45 8.30 -3.74 6.08
CA SER A 45 9.70 -3.33 6.14
C SER A 45 10.00 -2.47 7.35
N ASP A 46 11.07 -2.81 8.08
CA ASP A 46 11.63 -2.07 9.21
C ASP A 46 12.58 -0.93 8.81
N LYS A 47 12.84 -0.76 7.51
CA LYS A 47 13.68 0.31 6.97
C LYS A 47 12.99 1.15 5.90
N GLU A 48 13.26 2.45 5.93
CA GLU A 48 12.80 3.45 4.96
C GLU A 48 13.37 3.19 3.56
N GLU A 49 14.65 2.81 3.47
CA GLU A 49 15.36 2.57 2.20
C GLU A 49 14.64 1.56 1.30
N HIS A 50 13.99 0.56 1.91
CA HIS A 50 13.22 -0.47 1.20
C HIS A 50 11.93 0.03 0.56
N VAL A 51 11.34 1.11 1.10
CA VAL A 51 10.07 1.67 0.62
C VAL A 51 10.25 2.97 -0.16
N SER A 52 11.44 3.56 -0.12
CA SER A 52 11.81 4.85 -0.75
C SER A 52 11.29 4.99 -2.20
N GLU A 53 11.56 4.00 -3.07
CA GLU A 53 11.06 4.00 -4.46
C GLU A 53 9.53 4.05 -4.54
N ALA A 54 8.83 3.38 -3.63
CA ALA A 54 7.38 3.31 -3.61
C ALA A 54 6.72 4.54 -2.99
N ILE A 55 7.37 5.25 -2.06
CA ILE A 55 6.80 6.45 -1.43
C ILE A 55 7.05 7.73 -2.23
N LEU A 56 8.08 7.76 -3.09
CA LEU A 56 8.44 8.94 -3.90
C LEU A 56 7.53 9.15 -5.12
N ILE A 57 6.77 8.15 -5.52
CA ILE A 57 5.82 8.28 -6.63
C ILE A 57 4.56 9.07 -6.21
N LYS A 58 3.78 9.49 -7.20
CA LYS A 58 2.51 10.20 -6.96
C LYS A 58 1.51 9.32 -6.22
N ASN A 59 0.65 9.94 -5.42
CA ASN A 59 -0.48 9.25 -4.79
C ASN A 59 -1.38 8.60 -5.85
N ASN A 60 -2.03 7.50 -5.49
CA ASN A 60 -2.90 6.73 -6.38
C ASN A 60 -2.25 6.29 -7.72
N SER A 61 -0.96 5.94 -7.71
CA SER A 61 -0.23 5.53 -8.93
C SER A 61 0.02 4.03 -9.04
N ILE A 62 -0.11 3.25 -7.95
CA ILE A 62 0.02 1.79 -7.95
C ILE A 62 -1.37 1.17 -8.11
N CYS A 63 -1.73 0.77 -9.33
CA CYS A 63 -3.03 0.16 -9.63
C CYS A 63 -3.03 -1.34 -9.25
N LEU A 64 -3.88 -1.72 -8.29
CA LEU A 64 -3.97 -3.12 -7.81
C LEU A 64 -5.26 -3.83 -8.21
N GLY A 65 -6.26 -3.12 -8.74
CA GLY A 65 -7.61 -3.65 -8.93
C GLY A 65 -8.36 -3.73 -7.60
N LYS A 66 -9.03 -4.84 -7.32
CA LYS A 66 -9.70 -5.11 -6.04
C LYS A 66 -8.77 -5.86 -5.09
N VAL A 67 -8.83 -5.55 -3.79
CA VAL A 67 -8.04 -6.20 -2.74
C VAL A 67 -8.95 -6.50 -1.56
N LYS A 68 -9.08 -7.78 -1.19
CA LYS A 68 -9.90 -8.20 -0.05
C LYS A 68 -9.22 -7.96 1.29
N ASN A 69 -7.94 -8.32 1.43
CA ASN A 69 -7.19 -8.14 2.67
C ASN A 69 -5.90 -7.35 2.38
N LEU A 70 -5.75 -6.22 3.07
CA LEU A 70 -4.56 -5.36 2.98
C LEU A 70 -3.87 -5.29 4.34
N GLU A 71 -2.66 -5.83 4.41
CA GLU A 71 -1.81 -5.79 5.59
C GLU A 71 -0.54 -4.98 5.33
N LEU A 72 -0.35 -3.88 6.06
CA LEU A 72 0.85 -3.04 5.99
C LEU A 72 1.49 -2.93 7.38
N LYS A 73 2.77 -3.26 7.46
CA LYS A 73 3.54 -3.22 8.72
C LYS A 73 4.74 -2.29 8.61
N LEU A 74 5.02 -1.59 9.71
CA LEU A 74 6.19 -0.73 9.86
C LEU A 74 6.23 0.33 8.73
N PHE A 75 7.40 0.62 8.13
CA PHE A 75 7.52 1.63 7.06
C PHE A 75 6.64 1.37 5.83
N ALA A 76 6.13 0.15 5.63
CA ALA A 76 5.24 -0.14 4.51
C ALA A 76 3.91 0.62 4.59
N ILE A 77 3.51 1.11 5.76
CA ILE A 77 2.29 1.94 5.93
C ILE A 77 2.38 3.21 5.08
N ASN A 78 3.58 3.77 4.91
CA ASN A 78 3.81 4.98 4.09
C ASN A 78 3.48 4.80 2.61
N ILE A 79 3.29 3.56 2.14
CA ILE A 79 2.88 3.24 0.77
C ILE A 79 1.36 3.37 0.60
N LEU A 80 0.59 3.35 1.68
CA LEU A 80 -0.87 3.34 1.62
C LEU A 80 -1.47 4.45 0.73
N PRO A 81 -1.02 5.73 0.77
CA PRO A 81 -1.53 6.79 -0.12
C PRO A 81 -1.17 6.60 -1.60
N LYS A 82 -0.24 5.69 -1.91
CA LYS A 82 0.27 5.42 -3.26
C LYS A 82 -0.54 4.35 -3.97
N LEU A 83 -1.25 3.54 -3.21
CA LEU A 83 -2.13 2.48 -3.71
C LEU A 83 -3.40 3.07 -4.33
N LYS A 84 -3.78 2.55 -5.49
CA LYS A 84 -5.05 2.82 -6.15
C LYS A 84 -5.82 1.51 -6.28
N LEU A 85 -6.95 1.46 -5.58
CA LEU A 85 -7.91 0.36 -5.68
C LEU A 85 -9.02 0.72 -6.68
N HIS A 86 -9.74 -0.30 -7.13
CA HIS A 86 -10.95 -0.12 -7.93
C HIS A 86 -12.00 0.67 -7.14
N GLU A 87 -12.82 1.49 -7.81
CA GLU A 87 -13.82 2.35 -7.16
C GLU A 87 -14.87 1.55 -6.37
N GLU A 88 -15.21 0.36 -6.87
CA GLU A 88 -16.11 -0.61 -6.25
C GLU A 88 -15.41 -1.59 -5.29
N ASN A 89 -14.22 -1.26 -4.78
CA ASN A 89 -13.52 -2.16 -3.87
C ASN A 89 -14.32 -2.38 -2.58
N GLU A 90 -14.56 -3.66 -2.24
CA GLU A 90 -15.10 -4.09 -0.96
C GLU A 90 -14.06 -4.92 -0.23
N MET A 91 -13.31 -4.27 0.66
CA MET A 91 -12.26 -4.85 1.48
C MET A 91 -12.85 -5.56 2.71
N GLU A 92 -12.44 -6.80 2.92
CA GLU A 92 -12.76 -7.56 4.13
C GLU A 92 -11.97 -7.04 5.33
N GLU A 93 -10.67 -6.79 5.17
CA GLU A 93 -9.79 -6.33 6.26
C GLU A 93 -8.71 -5.34 5.79
N LEU A 94 -8.61 -4.22 6.52
CA LEU A 94 -7.43 -3.36 6.53
C LEU A 94 -6.71 -3.52 7.88
N HIS A 95 -5.48 -4.05 7.86
CA HIS A 95 -4.65 -4.19 9.05
C HIS A 95 -3.37 -3.35 8.91
N LEU A 96 -3.21 -2.36 9.78
CA LEU A 96 -2.03 -1.50 9.86
C LEU A 96 -1.38 -1.64 11.24
N SER A 97 -0.07 -1.87 11.28
CA SER A 97 0.67 -2.01 12.55
C SER A 97 2.04 -1.35 12.49
N SER A 98 2.30 -0.43 13.42
CA SER A 98 3.60 0.21 13.59
C SER A 98 3.91 0.46 15.05
N ASP A 99 5.08 0.03 15.51
CA ASP A 99 5.60 0.26 16.85
C ASP A 99 6.35 1.60 17.01
N LYS A 100 6.46 2.40 15.94
CA LYS A 100 7.09 3.74 15.98
C LYS A 100 6.35 4.78 15.15
N GLU A 101 6.44 6.04 15.57
CA GLU A 101 5.88 7.18 14.84
C GLU A 101 6.57 7.42 13.49
N GLU A 102 7.89 7.18 13.40
CA GLU A 102 8.68 7.36 12.17
C GLU A 102 8.17 6.53 10.98
N TYR A 103 7.52 5.39 11.26
CA TYR A 103 7.01 4.47 10.24
C TYR A 103 5.71 4.93 9.57
N VAL A 104 5.08 5.99 10.06
CA VAL A 104 3.80 6.51 9.57
C VAL A 104 3.87 7.98 9.14
N SER A 105 5.04 8.62 9.31
CA SER A 105 5.25 10.06 9.10
C SER A 105 4.82 10.53 7.70
N GLU A 106 5.25 9.84 6.65
CA GLU A 106 4.94 10.20 5.25
C GLU A 106 3.44 10.09 4.95
N ALA A 107 2.77 9.05 5.46
CA ALA A 107 1.33 8.89 5.26
C ALA A 107 0.50 9.96 6.00
N ILE A 108 1.02 10.53 7.09
CA ILE A 108 0.33 11.58 7.87
C ILE A 108 0.66 12.98 7.33
N LEU A 109 1.94 13.25 7.07
CA LEU A 109 2.46 14.57 6.69
C LEU A 109 2.26 14.88 5.20
N GLY A 110 2.06 13.86 4.37
CA GLY A 110 1.75 14.04 2.96
C GLY A 110 0.56 14.99 2.77
N GLU A 111 0.64 15.83 1.73
CA GLU A 111 -0.41 16.77 1.34
C GLU A 111 -1.79 16.10 1.41
N ASN A 112 -2.79 16.87 1.84
CA ASN A 112 -4.11 16.44 2.32
C ASN A 112 -4.89 15.55 1.32
N ASN A 113 -4.43 14.32 1.17
CA ASN A 113 -4.94 13.31 0.24
C ASN A 113 -5.56 12.23 1.08
N SER A 114 -6.88 12.29 1.16
CA SER A 114 -7.65 11.17 1.70
C SER A 114 -7.32 9.89 0.96
N ILE A 115 -7.11 8.83 1.71
CA ILE A 115 -6.85 7.49 1.23
C ILE A 115 -8.19 6.84 0.91
N GLN A 116 -8.44 6.55 -0.35
CA GLN A 116 -9.67 5.91 -0.83
C GLN A 116 -9.45 4.41 -0.96
N LEU A 117 -10.11 3.63 -0.11
CA LEU A 117 -9.99 2.17 -0.10
C LEU A 117 -11.28 1.45 -0.53
N GLY A 118 -12.34 2.22 -0.80
CA GLY A 118 -13.69 1.68 -0.96
C GLY A 118 -14.29 1.30 0.39
N LYS A 119 -15.21 0.33 0.43
CA LYS A 119 -15.82 -0.13 1.68
C LYS A 119 -14.84 -1.04 2.42
N VAL A 120 -14.64 -0.80 3.72
CA VAL A 120 -13.80 -1.66 4.58
C VAL A 120 -14.69 -2.28 5.66
N ARG A 121 -14.76 -3.62 5.73
CA ARG A 121 -15.60 -4.33 6.71
C ARG A 121 -14.95 -4.41 8.09
N LYS A 122 -13.66 -4.71 8.15
CA LYS A 122 -12.86 -4.76 9.38
C LYS A 122 -11.67 -3.83 9.27
N LEU A 123 -11.51 -2.96 10.25
CA LEU A 123 -10.37 -2.06 10.38
C LEU A 123 -9.60 -2.41 11.66
N GLU A 124 -8.33 -2.78 11.53
CA GLU A 124 -7.44 -3.07 12.64
C GLU A 124 -6.22 -2.16 12.58
N LEU A 125 -6.14 -1.20 13.51
CA LEU A 125 -5.02 -0.27 13.64
C LEU A 125 -4.31 -0.54 14.96
N LYS A 126 -3.01 -0.86 14.91
CA LYS A 126 -2.20 -1.13 16.09
C LYS A 126 -1.16 -0.04 16.33
N LEU A 127 -1.00 0.33 17.60
CA LEU A 127 0.06 1.22 18.08
C LEU A 127 0.05 2.56 17.31
N PHE A 128 1.16 3.00 16.74
CA PHE A 128 1.26 4.28 16.05
C PHE A 128 0.48 4.33 14.73
N ALA A 129 0.03 3.19 14.19
CA ALA A 129 -0.80 3.16 12.99
C ALA A 129 -2.18 3.82 13.19
N ILE A 130 -2.63 4.03 14.43
CA ILE A 130 -3.88 4.75 14.74
C ILE A 130 -3.90 6.18 14.18
N SER A 131 -2.73 6.78 14.04
CA SER A 131 -2.55 8.14 13.49
C SER A 131 -2.96 8.26 12.01
N ILE A 132 -3.11 7.12 11.30
CA ILE A 132 -3.60 7.08 9.92
C ILE A 132 -5.12 7.25 9.84
N LEU A 133 -5.86 6.95 10.91
CA LEU A 133 -7.32 6.95 10.93
C LEU A 133 -7.94 8.24 10.32
N PRO A 134 -7.47 9.47 10.64
CA PRO A 134 -8.04 10.69 10.06
C PRO A 134 -7.85 10.84 8.54
N LYS A 135 -6.97 10.04 7.92
CA LYS A 135 -6.68 10.06 6.49
C LYS A 135 -7.54 9.07 5.69
N LEU A 136 -8.16 8.09 6.34
CA LEU A 136 -9.02 7.10 5.69
C LEU A 136 -10.38 7.71 5.36
N LYS A 137 -10.85 7.56 4.12
CA LYS A 137 -12.20 7.96 3.67
C LYS A 137 -13.01 6.78 3.15
#